data_AF-A0A3D8PZR0-F1
#
_entry.id   AF-A0A3D8PZR0-F1
#
_cell.length_a   1.000
_cell.length_b   1.000
_cell.length_c   1.000
_cell.angle_alpha   90.00
_cell.angle_beta   90.00
_cell.angle_gamma   90.00
#
_symmetry.space_group_name_H-M   'P 1'
#
loop_
_entity.id
_entity.type
_entity.pdbx_description
1 polymer ?
#
loop_
_entity_poly.entity_id
_entity_poly.type
_entity_poly.pdbx_seq_one_letter_code
_entity_poly.pdbx_strand_id
1 'polypeptide(L)'
;MVSWDKFNTIALWMLKVGYLNLIWILFTCIGVVVFGFFPATGAMFSIVRKWYKKENDFRIFPAFWKIYKKEFFKLNGFAVLFTIVGYVLYYDFTFLQINSGKLSFLFPVLVLILIAYVITLLFFFPVYIHFELKFFQYIKQAFLIAVTSPVETLSIALSFVALYFIVTLIPGIIPLFTGNVLAVVSTWISNRAFRRIKIRKSIR
;
A
#
# COMPACT_ATOMS: atom_id res chain seq x y z
N MET A 1 31.93 22.65 -3.58
CA MET A 1 30.95 21.71 -4.21
C MET A 1 29.55 22.14 -3.81
N VAL A 2 28.93 23.03 -4.59
CA VAL A 2 28.12 24.14 -4.05
C VAL A 2 26.79 24.27 -4.80
N SER A 3 25.67 24.08 -4.10
CA SER A 3 24.26 24.32 -4.50
C SER A 3 23.71 23.58 -5.73
N TRP A 4 24.36 23.68 -6.90
CA TRP A 4 23.87 23.15 -8.17
C TRP A 4 23.77 21.62 -8.20
N ASP A 5 24.73 20.91 -7.60
CA ASP A 5 24.68 19.44 -7.49
C ASP A 5 23.49 18.97 -6.65
N LYS A 6 23.15 19.71 -5.58
CA LYS A 6 22.00 19.41 -4.73
C LYS A 6 20.70 19.64 -5.48
N PHE A 7 20.58 20.74 -6.21
CA PHE A 7 19.42 21.04 -7.04
C PHE A 7 19.22 19.97 -8.12
N ASN A 8 20.28 19.62 -8.85
CA ASN A 8 20.24 18.60 -9.89
C ASN A 8 19.84 17.22 -9.31
N THR A 9 20.38 16.87 -8.14
CA THR A 9 20.02 15.63 -7.45
C THR A 9 18.54 15.59 -7.06
N ILE A 10 18.00 16.69 -6.52
CA ILE A 10 16.58 16.80 -6.15
C ILE A 10 15.70 16.68 -7.41
N ALA A 11 16.03 17.40 -8.48
CA ALA A 11 15.30 17.35 -9.73
C ALA A 11 15.30 15.94 -10.35
N LEU A 12 16.44 15.25 -10.36
CA LEU A 12 16.55 13.87 -10.83
C LEU A 12 15.70 12.91 -9.99
N TRP A 13 15.64 13.10 -8.67
CA TRP A 13 14.78 12.31 -7.80
C TRP A 13 13.29 12.56 -8.06
N MET A 14 12.89 13.82 -8.24
CA MET A 14 11.51 14.16 -8.61
C MET A 14 11.12 13.52 -9.94
N LEU A 15 12.01 13.56 -10.94
CA LEU A 15 11.81 12.91 -12.23
C LEU A 15 11.70 11.38 -12.11
N LYS A 16 12.57 10.73 -11.32
CA LYS A 16 12.49 9.29 -11.05
C LYS A 16 11.17 8.90 -10.38
N VAL A 17 10.72 9.70 -9.42
CA VAL A 17 9.46 9.50 -8.70
C VAL A 17 8.26 9.63 -9.63
N GLY A 18 8.23 10.68 -10.46
CA GLY A 18 7.18 10.89 -11.46
C GLY A 18 7.17 9.79 -12.54
N TYR A 19 8.35 9.40 -13.03
CA TYR A 19 8.49 8.32 -14.01
C TYR A 19 7.94 6.99 -13.48
N LEU A 20 8.20 6.65 -12.21
CA LEU A 20 7.63 5.45 -11.58
C LEU A 20 6.10 5.53 -11.50
N ASN A 21 5.54 6.70 -11.18
CA ASN A 21 4.09 6.87 -11.09
C ASN A 21 3.42 6.72 -12.48
N LEU A 22 4.01 7.28 -13.53
CA LEU A 22 3.53 7.11 -14.90
C LEU A 22 3.54 5.64 -15.34
N ILE A 23 4.60 4.90 -15.01
CA ILE A 23 4.67 3.45 -15.25
C ILE A 23 3.56 2.74 -14.48
N TRP A 24 3.34 3.08 -13.21
CA TRP A 24 2.29 2.47 -12.40
C TRP A 24 0.90 2.69 -12.99
N ILE A 25 0.58 3.91 -13.46
CA ILE A 25 -0.69 4.21 -14.15
C ILE A 25 -0.82 3.39 -15.43
N LEU A 26 0.21 3.42 -16.28
CA LEU A 26 0.22 2.70 -17.56
C LEU A 26 -0.08 1.21 -17.37
N PHE A 27 0.58 0.57 -16.40
CA PHE A 27 0.39 -0.86 -16.14
C PHE A 27 -0.91 -1.20 -15.44
N THR A 28 -1.44 -0.27 -14.65
CA THR A 28 -2.79 -0.40 -14.10
C THR A 28 -3.81 -0.40 -15.24
N CYS A 29 -3.68 0.50 -16.22
CA CYS A 29 -4.54 0.52 -17.40
C CYS A 29 -4.39 -0.74 -18.28
N ILE A 30 -3.15 -1.17 -18.56
CA ILE A 30 -2.87 -2.36 -19.38
C ILE A 30 -3.48 -3.63 -18.76
N GLY A 31 -3.42 -3.77 -17.44
CA GLY A 31 -3.94 -4.95 -16.74
C GLY A 31 -5.45 -4.98 -16.54
N VAL A 32 -6.25 -4.23 -17.32
CA VAL A 32 -7.71 -4.07 -17.10
C VAL A 32 -7.97 -3.59 -15.67
N VAL A 33 -7.53 -2.36 -15.37
CA VAL A 33 -7.67 -1.58 -14.10
C VAL A 33 -7.67 -2.42 -12.82
N VAL A 34 -8.77 -3.16 -12.55
CA VAL A 34 -8.92 -4.13 -11.45
C VAL A 34 -7.79 -5.15 -11.37
N PHE A 35 -7.46 -5.86 -12.46
CA PHE A 35 -6.39 -6.89 -12.43
C PHE A 35 -4.98 -6.32 -12.62
N GLY A 36 -4.88 -5.03 -12.97
CA GLY A 36 -3.62 -4.32 -13.14
C GLY A 36 -3.16 -3.63 -11.86
N PHE A 37 -4.10 -3.18 -11.03
CA PHE A 37 -3.84 -2.32 -9.88
C PHE A 37 -2.98 -2.97 -8.80
N PHE A 38 -3.33 -4.18 -8.35
CA PHE A 38 -2.58 -4.91 -7.34
C PHE A 38 -1.14 -5.25 -7.79
N PRO A 39 -0.92 -5.85 -8.97
CA PRO A 39 0.43 -6.14 -9.44
C PRO A 39 1.24 -4.88 -9.75
N ALA A 40 0.63 -3.81 -10.27
CA ALA A 40 1.30 -2.53 -10.45
C ALA A 40 1.76 -1.95 -9.11
N THR A 41 0.89 -1.98 -8.10
CA THR A 41 1.20 -1.48 -6.75
C THR A 41 2.30 -2.32 -6.10
N GLY A 42 2.26 -3.64 -6.19
CA GLY A 42 3.33 -4.50 -5.68
C GLY A 42 4.68 -4.23 -6.36
N ALA A 43 4.69 -3.99 -7.67
CA ALA A 43 5.90 -3.63 -8.41
C ALA A 43 6.44 -2.25 -7.98
N MET A 44 5.57 -1.27 -7.80
CA MET A 44 5.93 0.06 -7.29
C MET A 44 6.56 -0.02 -5.90
N PHE A 45 5.92 -0.70 -4.95
CA PHE A 45 6.46 -0.91 -3.60
C PHE A 45 7.81 -1.63 -3.64
N SER A 46 7.98 -2.59 -4.55
CA SER A 46 9.26 -3.30 -4.72
C SER A 46 10.39 -2.38 -5.18
N ILE A 47 10.10 -1.46 -6.10
CA ILE A 47 11.07 -0.45 -6.57
C ILE A 47 11.40 0.55 -5.46
N VAL A 48 10.40 1.05 -4.75
CA VAL A 48 10.59 1.94 -3.59
C VAL A 48 11.43 1.26 -2.51
N ARG A 49 11.23 -0.04 -2.26
CA ARG A 49 12.06 -0.82 -1.32
C ARG A 49 13.53 -0.85 -1.75
N LYS A 50 13.82 -1.01 -3.04
CA LYS A 50 15.19 -0.97 -3.57
C LYS A 50 15.85 0.40 -3.38
N TRP A 51 15.11 1.48 -3.63
CA TRP A 51 15.58 2.84 -3.36
C TRP A 51 15.92 3.05 -1.89
N TYR A 52 15.09 2.53 -0.98
CA TYR A 52 15.37 2.57 0.45
C TYR A 52 16.63 1.78 0.84
N LYS A 53 16.92 0.67 0.14
CA LYS A 53 18.17 -0.10 0.30
C LYS A 53 19.40 0.54 -0.34
N LYS A 54 19.27 1.74 -0.92
CA LYS A 54 20.32 2.45 -1.69
C LYS A 54 20.76 1.71 -2.96
N GLU A 55 19.98 0.73 -3.43
CA GLU A 55 20.21 0.04 -4.70
C GLU A 55 19.64 0.90 -5.85
N ASN A 56 20.28 2.02 -6.17
CA ASN A 56 19.73 3.00 -7.13
C ASN A 56 20.21 2.82 -8.58
N ASP A 57 21.11 1.86 -8.82
CA ASP A 57 21.72 1.61 -10.12
C ASP A 57 20.95 0.53 -10.90
N PHE A 58 19.74 0.87 -11.33
CA PHE A 58 18.94 -0.01 -12.20
C PHE A 58 18.00 0.77 -13.10
N ARG A 59 17.66 0.18 -14.25
CA ARG A 59 16.64 0.72 -15.16
C ARG A 59 15.25 0.43 -14.58
N ILE A 60 14.49 1.48 -14.25
CA ILE A 60 13.18 1.39 -13.57
C ILE A 60 12.19 0.55 -14.38
N PHE A 61 12.04 0.82 -15.68
CA PHE A 61 11.03 0.15 -16.52
C PHE A 61 11.26 -1.37 -16.68
N PRO A 62 12.46 -1.88 -17.06
CA PRO A 62 12.72 -3.31 -17.12
C PRO A 62 12.53 -4.01 -15.76
N ALA A 63 12.93 -3.36 -14.67
CA ALA A 63 12.73 -3.88 -13.33
C ALA A 63 11.23 -3.97 -12.98
N PHE A 64 10.46 -2.92 -13.28
CA PHE A 64 9.01 -2.89 -13.06
C PHE A 64 8.31 -4.00 -13.86
N TRP A 65 8.57 -4.10 -15.16
CA TRP A 65 7.97 -5.11 -16.05
C TRP A 65 8.28 -6.53 -15.57
N LYS A 66 9.52 -6.80 -15.17
CA LYS A 66 9.93 -8.11 -14.63
C LYS A 66 9.17 -8.46 -13.35
N ILE A 67 9.05 -7.53 -12.41
CA ILE A 67 8.33 -7.75 -11.15
C ILE A 67 6.83 -7.90 -11.40
N TYR A 68 6.25 -7.03 -12.23
CA TYR A 68 4.84 -7.05 -12.57
C TYR A 68 4.41 -8.40 -13.12
N LYS A 69 5.12 -8.95 -14.12
CA LYS A 69 4.81 -10.28 -14.68
C LYS A 69 4.96 -11.39 -13.66
N LYS A 70 6.06 -11.37 -12.89
CA LYS A 70 6.36 -12.42 -11.93
C LYS A 70 5.28 -12.50 -10.85
N GLU A 71 4.83 -11.35 -10.37
CA GLU A 71 3.89 -11.27 -9.24
C GLU A 71 2.43 -11.15 -9.68
N PHE A 72 2.14 -11.10 -11.00
CA PHE A 72 0.82 -10.87 -11.56
C PHE A 72 -0.26 -11.79 -10.99
N PHE A 73 -0.07 -13.11 -11.11
CA PHE A 73 -1.04 -14.09 -10.64
C PHE A 73 -1.16 -14.10 -9.11
N LYS A 74 -0.03 -13.99 -8.40
CA LYS A 74 -0.01 -14.05 -6.94
C LYS A 74 -0.73 -12.84 -6.33
N LEU A 75 -0.43 -11.64 -6.81
CA LEU A 75 -1.07 -10.40 -6.35
C LEU A 75 -2.53 -10.29 -6.79
N ASN A 76 -2.89 -10.81 -7.96
CA ASN A 76 -4.30 -10.89 -8.36
C ASN A 76 -5.11 -11.89 -7.53
N GLY A 77 -4.51 -12.98 -7.05
CA GLY A 77 -5.15 -13.85 -6.07
C GLY A 77 -5.54 -13.09 -4.79
N PHE A 78 -4.67 -12.20 -4.31
CA PHE A 78 -4.99 -11.31 -3.19
C PHE A 78 -6.03 -10.26 -3.57
N ALA A 79 -5.95 -9.68 -4.77
CA ALA A 79 -6.93 -8.72 -5.26
C ALA A 79 -8.34 -9.31 -5.20
N VAL A 80 -8.53 -10.50 -5.78
CA VAL A 80 -9.80 -11.22 -5.78
C VAL A 80 -10.28 -11.49 -4.35
N LEU A 81 -9.39 -11.97 -3.47
CA LEU A 81 -9.75 -12.23 -2.08
C LEU A 81 -10.22 -10.96 -1.35
N PHE A 82 -9.45 -9.87 -1.43
CA PHE A 82 -9.82 -8.61 -0.79
C PHE A 82 -11.11 -8.04 -1.39
N THR A 83 -11.29 -8.12 -2.71
CA THR A 83 -12.53 -7.68 -3.36
C THR A 83 -13.74 -8.49 -2.88
N ILE A 84 -13.64 -9.82 -2.78
CA ILE A 84 -14.74 -10.67 -2.28
C ILE A 84 -15.08 -10.29 -0.83
N VAL A 85 -14.07 -10.18 0.04
CA VAL A 85 -14.30 -9.81 1.45
C VAL A 85 -14.90 -8.41 1.54
N GLY A 86 -14.38 -7.44 0.81
CA GLY A 86 -14.91 -6.08 0.78
C GLY A 86 -16.34 -6.01 0.25
N TYR A 87 -16.67 -6.82 -0.75
CA TYR A 87 -18.03 -6.94 -1.28
C TYR A 87 -19.01 -7.50 -0.25
N VAL A 88 -18.64 -8.58 0.45
CA VAL A 88 -19.45 -9.14 1.55
C VAL A 88 -19.68 -8.10 2.63
N LEU A 89 -18.63 -7.39 3.07
CA LEU A 89 -18.75 -6.34 4.09
C LEU A 89 -19.66 -5.19 3.66
N TYR A 90 -19.60 -4.81 2.38
CA TYR A 90 -20.49 -3.80 1.81
C TYR A 90 -21.96 -4.27 1.86
N TYR A 91 -22.23 -5.51 1.45
CA TYR A 91 -23.57 -6.09 1.51
C TYR A 91 -24.09 -6.20 2.94
N ASP A 92 -23.27 -6.66 3.88
CA ASP A 92 -23.62 -6.75 5.30
C ASP A 92 -23.96 -5.38 5.86
N PHE A 93 -23.17 -4.35 5.52
CA PHE A 93 -23.43 -2.98 5.93
C PHE A 93 -24.77 -2.45 5.40
N THR A 94 -25.02 -2.60 4.10
CA THR A 94 -26.29 -2.19 3.49
C THR A 94 -27.47 -2.97 4.07
N PHE A 95 -27.32 -4.27 4.30
CA PHE A 95 -28.36 -5.11 4.89
C PHE A 95 -28.72 -4.68 6.31
N LEU A 96 -27.72 -4.36 7.14
CA LEU A 96 -27.95 -3.84 8.50
C LEU A 96 -28.59 -2.45 8.50
N GLN A 97 -28.26 -1.58 7.53
CA GLN A 97 -28.92 -0.28 7.40
C GLN A 97 -30.42 -0.40 7.11
N ILE A 98 -30.79 -1.30 6.20
CA ILE A 98 -32.20 -1.54 5.84
C ILE A 98 -32.97 -2.17 7.01
N ASN A 99 -32.33 -3.02 7.81
CA ASN A 99 -32.94 -3.75 8.93
C ASN A 99 -32.61 -3.16 10.31
N SER A 100 -32.28 -1.86 10.34
CA SER A 100 -31.72 -1.16 11.51
C SER A 100 -32.54 -1.35 12.79
N GLY A 101 -33.85 -1.52 12.73
CA GLY A 101 -34.68 -1.76 13.92
C GLY A 101 -34.35 -3.06 14.70
N LYS A 102 -34.19 -4.19 14.00
CA LYS A 102 -34.02 -5.52 14.65
C LYS A 102 -32.56 -5.93 14.83
N LEU A 103 -31.67 -5.44 13.96
CA LEU A 103 -30.28 -5.89 13.89
C LEU A 103 -29.28 -4.81 14.32
N SER A 104 -29.74 -3.72 14.94
CA SER A 104 -28.89 -2.61 15.40
C SER A 104 -27.71 -3.05 16.28
N PHE A 105 -27.89 -4.11 17.09
CA PHE A 105 -26.86 -4.62 17.98
C PHE A 105 -25.63 -5.21 17.24
N LEU A 106 -25.75 -5.53 15.95
CA LEU A 106 -24.65 -6.06 15.13
C LEU A 106 -23.75 -4.97 14.52
N PHE A 107 -24.18 -3.71 14.51
CA PHE A 107 -23.40 -2.61 13.93
C PHE A 107 -21.99 -2.47 14.52
N PRO A 108 -21.79 -2.50 15.86
CA PRO A 108 -20.44 -2.38 16.43
C PRO A 108 -19.51 -3.51 15.98
N VAL A 109 -20.04 -4.73 15.84
CA VAL A 109 -19.28 -5.89 15.37
C VAL A 109 -18.84 -5.69 13.92
N LEU A 110 -19.77 -5.24 13.05
CA LEU A 110 -19.45 -4.98 11.66
C LEU A 110 -18.41 -3.86 11.49
N VAL A 111 -18.53 -2.78 12.27
CA VAL A 111 -17.56 -1.68 12.27
C VAL A 111 -16.18 -2.18 12.69
N LEU A 112 -16.09 -3.05 13.71
CA LEU A 112 -14.82 -3.65 14.13
C LEU A 112 -14.19 -4.49 13.02
N ILE A 113 -14.98 -5.30 12.31
CA ILE A 113 -14.51 -6.11 11.17
C ILE A 113 -14.05 -5.20 10.03
N LEU A 114 -14.77 -4.11 9.75
CA LEU A 114 -14.41 -3.14 8.72
C LEU A 114 -13.08 -2.44 9.06
N ILE A 115 -12.89 -2.03 10.32
CA ILE A 115 -11.62 -1.45 10.78
C ILE A 115 -10.49 -2.47 10.61
N ALA A 116 -10.70 -3.72 11.05
CA ALA A 116 -9.73 -4.80 10.90
C ALA A 116 -9.35 -5.04 9.42
N TYR A 117 -10.33 -5.00 8.51
CA TYR A 117 -10.12 -5.11 7.07
C TYR A 117 -9.27 -3.95 6.53
N VAL A 118 -9.63 -2.71 6.85
CA VAL A 118 -8.93 -1.51 6.37
C VAL A 118 -7.48 -1.48 6.88
N ILE A 119 -7.24 -1.71 8.18
CA ILE A 119 -5.87 -1.70 8.71
C ILE A 119 -5.01 -2.82 8.13
N THR A 120 -5.61 -3.96 7.79
CA THR A 120 -4.93 -5.06 7.11
C THR A 120 -4.51 -4.66 5.70
N LEU A 121 -5.38 -3.99 4.95
CA LEU A 121 -5.06 -3.47 3.62
C LEU A 121 -3.91 -2.45 3.65
N LEU A 122 -3.90 -1.55 4.64
CA LEU A 122 -2.83 -0.53 4.79
C LEU A 122 -1.44 -1.18 4.96
N PHE A 123 -1.35 -2.27 5.70
CA PHE A 123 -0.08 -2.99 5.91
C PHE A 123 0.19 -4.11 4.92
N PHE A 124 -0.78 -4.47 4.07
CA PHE A 124 -0.65 -5.60 3.16
C PHE A 124 0.55 -5.47 2.24
N PHE A 125 0.65 -4.37 1.48
CA PHE A 125 1.76 -4.18 0.53
C PHE A 125 3.13 -4.08 1.22
N PRO A 126 3.33 -3.27 2.29
CA PRO A 126 4.58 -3.25 3.03
C PRO A 126 5.00 -4.62 3.58
N VAL A 127 4.05 -5.43 4.06
CA VAL A 127 4.36 -6.79 4.54
C VAL A 127 4.67 -7.71 3.36
N TYR A 128 3.90 -7.63 2.28
CA TYR A 128 4.10 -8.42 1.06
C TYR A 128 5.51 -8.26 0.49
N ILE A 129 5.97 -7.01 0.36
CA ILE A 129 7.28 -6.73 -0.20
C ILE A 129 8.40 -6.99 0.80
N HIS A 130 8.16 -7.00 2.11
CA HIS A 130 9.21 -7.14 3.12
C HIS A 130 9.47 -8.61 3.48
N PHE A 131 8.42 -9.42 3.55
CA PHE A 131 8.47 -10.80 4.01
C PHE A 131 8.19 -11.80 2.89
N GLU A 132 8.82 -12.97 2.95
CA GLU A 132 8.55 -14.10 2.07
C GLU A 132 7.70 -15.12 2.83
N LEU A 133 6.39 -15.07 2.65
CA LEU A 133 5.41 -15.86 3.41
C LEU A 133 4.51 -16.68 2.48
N LYS A 134 3.77 -17.63 3.06
CA LYS A 134 2.66 -18.32 2.37
C LYS A 134 1.46 -17.39 2.22
N PHE A 135 0.54 -17.71 1.31
CA PHE A 135 -0.59 -16.85 0.93
C PHE A 135 -1.36 -16.26 2.12
N PHE A 136 -1.98 -17.09 2.97
CA PHE A 136 -2.74 -16.63 4.14
C PHE A 136 -1.88 -16.01 5.26
N GLN A 137 -0.59 -16.34 5.30
CA GLN A 137 0.32 -15.79 6.31
C GLN A 137 0.55 -14.29 6.10
N TYR A 138 0.48 -13.79 4.85
CA TYR A 138 0.56 -12.36 4.58
C TYR A 138 -0.55 -11.57 5.26
N ILE A 139 -1.79 -12.05 5.17
CA ILE A 139 -2.97 -11.38 5.73
C ILE A 139 -2.88 -11.37 7.25
N LYS A 140 -2.58 -12.54 7.84
CA LYS A 140 -2.41 -12.67 9.29
C LYS A 140 -1.29 -11.77 9.81
N GLN A 141 -0.17 -11.72 9.10
CA GLN A 141 0.98 -10.90 9.50
C GLN A 141 0.69 -9.40 9.36
N ALA A 142 0.02 -8.98 8.29
CA ALA A 142 -0.39 -7.60 8.08
C ALA A 142 -1.34 -7.13 9.18
N PHE A 143 -2.37 -7.92 9.49
CA PHE A 143 -3.30 -7.64 10.59
C PHE A 143 -2.58 -7.55 11.94
N LEU A 144 -1.73 -8.54 12.26
CA LEU A 144 -1.00 -8.58 13.53
C LEU A 144 -0.08 -7.36 13.70
N ILE A 145 0.64 -6.96 12.65
CA ILE A 145 1.52 -5.79 12.71
C ILE A 145 0.70 -4.51 12.90
N ALA A 146 -0.42 -4.38 12.19
CA ALA A 146 -1.29 -3.22 12.31
C ALA A 146 -1.81 -3.06 13.75
N VAL A 147 -2.33 -4.14 14.34
CA VAL A 147 -2.87 -4.14 15.71
C VAL A 147 -1.77 -3.92 16.76
N THR A 148 -0.58 -4.50 16.57
CA THR A 148 0.55 -4.34 17.51
C THR A 148 1.25 -2.99 17.42
N SER A 149 1.07 -2.27 16.31
CA SER A 149 1.70 -0.98 16.00
C SER A 149 0.63 0.09 15.68
N PRO A 150 -0.22 0.46 16.65
CA PRO A 150 -1.37 1.34 16.39
C PRO A 150 -0.95 2.76 15.98
N VAL A 151 0.15 3.29 16.54
CA VAL A 151 0.66 4.63 16.20
C VAL A 151 1.10 4.68 14.75
N GLU A 152 1.82 3.65 14.29
CA GLU A 152 2.26 3.50 12.91
C GLU A 152 1.07 3.31 11.96
N THR A 153 0.05 2.54 12.38
CA THR A 153 -1.20 2.38 11.63
C THR A 153 -1.94 3.69 11.43
N LEU A 154 -2.12 4.46 12.51
CA LEU A 154 -2.74 5.79 12.44
C LEU A 154 -1.93 6.75 11.57
N SER A 155 -0.61 6.68 11.63
CA SER A 155 0.27 7.53 10.80
C SER A 155 0.11 7.21 9.31
N ILE A 156 0.03 5.93 8.94
CA ILE A 156 -0.24 5.52 7.55
C ILE A 156 -1.64 5.98 7.15
N ALA A 157 -2.67 5.70 7.96
CA ALA A 157 -4.05 6.11 7.66
C ALA A 157 -4.17 7.64 7.45
N LEU A 158 -3.55 8.42 8.34
CA LEU A 158 -3.52 9.88 8.22
C LEU A 158 -2.81 10.35 6.95
N SER A 159 -1.75 9.65 6.54
CA SER A 159 -1.04 9.96 5.28
C SER A 159 -1.93 9.74 4.05
N PHE A 160 -2.75 8.67 4.05
CA PHE A 160 -3.75 8.44 3.00
C PHE A 160 -4.80 9.54 2.98
N VAL A 161 -5.33 9.93 4.14
CA VAL A 161 -6.32 11.02 4.26
C VAL A 161 -5.75 12.37 3.81
N ALA A 162 -4.54 12.71 4.27
CA ALA A 162 -3.86 13.95 3.88
C ALA A 162 -3.63 14.01 2.36
N LEU A 163 -3.18 12.89 1.76
CA LEU A 163 -3.00 12.82 0.32
C LEU A 163 -4.32 12.97 -0.44
N TYR A 164 -5.40 12.36 0.05
CA TYR A 164 -6.73 12.52 -0.55
C TYR A 164 -7.13 13.99 -0.62
N PHE A 165 -6.98 14.75 0.48
CA PHE A 165 -7.27 16.19 0.48
C PHE A 165 -6.37 16.98 -0.49
N ILE A 166 -5.06 16.72 -0.50
CA ILE A 166 -4.13 17.40 -1.42
C ILE A 166 -4.51 17.15 -2.88
N VAL A 167 -4.87 15.91 -3.22
CA VAL A 167 -5.28 15.52 -4.57
C VAL A 167 -6.57 16.22 -4.99
N THR A 168 -7.54 16.33 -4.09
CA THR A 168 -8.80 17.04 -4.39
C THR A 168 -8.59 18.55 -4.59
N LEU A 169 -7.60 19.14 -3.91
CA LEU A 169 -7.25 20.55 -4.06
C LEU A 169 -6.44 20.84 -5.32
N ILE A 170 -5.55 19.93 -5.72
CA ILE A 170 -4.66 20.09 -6.87
C ILE A 170 -4.68 18.81 -7.72
N PRO A 171 -5.69 18.63 -8.60
CA PRO A 171 -5.83 17.44 -9.42
C PRO A 171 -4.62 17.17 -10.34
N GLY A 172 -3.87 18.22 -10.73
CA GLY A 172 -2.66 18.10 -11.55
C GLY A 172 -1.53 17.28 -10.90
N ILE A 173 -1.57 17.07 -9.58
CA ILE A 173 -0.58 16.27 -8.84
C ILE A 173 -0.86 14.76 -8.96
N ILE A 174 -2.09 14.37 -9.33
CA ILE A 174 -2.54 12.97 -9.43
C ILE A 174 -1.56 12.13 -10.27
N PRO A 175 -1.30 12.43 -11.55
CA PRO A 175 -0.45 11.58 -12.38
C PRO A 175 1.02 11.57 -11.95
N LEU A 176 1.46 12.53 -11.12
CA LEU A 176 2.87 12.70 -10.77
C LEU A 176 3.25 12.09 -9.42
N PHE A 177 2.37 12.14 -8.40
CA PHE A 177 2.80 11.84 -7.02
C PHE A 177 1.90 10.90 -6.21
N THR A 178 0.70 10.51 -6.67
CA THR A 178 -0.26 9.78 -5.82
C THR A 178 0.22 8.41 -5.34
N GLY A 179 0.47 7.46 -6.24
CA GLY A 179 0.83 6.10 -5.86
C GLY A 179 2.17 6.02 -5.14
N ASN A 180 3.14 6.84 -5.59
CA ASN A 180 4.52 6.75 -5.11
C ASN A 180 4.68 7.32 -3.70
N VAL A 181 4.03 8.45 -3.40
CA VAL A 181 4.10 9.05 -2.06
C VAL A 181 3.54 8.09 -1.02
N LEU A 182 2.41 7.43 -1.31
CA LEU A 182 1.86 6.40 -0.43
C LEU A 182 2.80 5.22 -0.26
N ALA A 183 3.41 4.75 -1.35
CA ALA A 183 4.36 3.64 -1.30
C ALA A 183 5.59 3.97 -0.44
N VAL A 184 6.16 5.17 -0.60
CA VAL A 184 7.31 5.64 0.18
C VAL A 184 6.96 5.80 1.64
N VAL A 185 5.89 6.55 1.96
CA VAL A 185 5.48 6.84 3.33
C VAL A 185 5.10 5.56 4.07
N SER A 186 4.30 4.70 3.43
CA SER A 186 3.88 3.42 4.03
C SER A 186 5.06 2.50 4.26
N THR A 187 6.01 2.41 3.30
CA THR A 187 7.22 1.60 3.46
C THR A 187 8.11 2.14 4.58
N TRP A 188 8.27 3.45 4.68
CA TRP A 188 9.09 4.09 5.72
C TRP A 188 8.51 3.85 7.12
N ILE A 189 7.21 4.10 7.30
CA ILE A 189 6.52 3.90 8.58
C ILE A 189 6.49 2.41 8.95
N SER A 190 6.19 1.53 7.99
CA SER A 190 6.18 0.08 8.23
C SER A 190 7.54 -0.46 8.62
N ASN A 191 8.63 0.04 8.01
CA ASN A 191 9.98 -0.34 8.42
C ASN A 191 10.29 0.06 9.87
N ARG A 192 9.76 1.19 10.35
CA ARG A 192 9.86 1.57 11.77
C ARG A 192 9.10 0.60 12.67
N ALA A 193 7.88 0.22 12.30
CA ALA A 193 7.11 -0.82 13.01
C ALA A 193 7.85 -2.16 13.05
N PHE A 194 8.39 -2.62 11.92
CA PHE A 194 9.13 -3.87 11.81
C PHE A 194 10.39 -3.88 12.69
N ARG A 195 11.14 -2.78 12.73
CA ARG A 195 12.32 -2.64 13.60
C ARG A 195 11.93 -2.72 15.08
N ARG A 196 10.85 -2.04 15.48
CA ARG A 196 10.34 -2.08 16.86
C ARG A 196 9.95 -3.50 17.28
N ILE A 197 9.31 -4.25 16.38
CA ILE A 197 8.92 -5.65 16.63
C ILE A 197 10.14 -6.57 16.68
N LYS A 198 11.13 -6.40 15.79
CA LYS A 198 12.37 -7.18 15.83
C LYS A 198 13.16 -6.96 17.13
N ILE A 199 13.28 -5.71 17.59
CA ILE A 199 13.95 -5.37 18.85
C ILE A 199 13.24 -6.03 20.05
N ARG A 200 11.90 -6.03 20.06
CA ARG A 200 11.12 -6.72 21.12
C ARG A 200 11.28 -8.25 21.11
N LYS A 201 11.58 -8.84 19.95
CA LYS A 201 11.84 -10.29 19.82
C LYS A 201 13.27 -10.70 20.17
N SER A 202 14.25 -9.81 20.14
CA SER A 202 15.65 -10.15 20.51
C SER A 202 15.98 -9.92 21.99
N ILE A 203 15.05 -9.34 22.75
CA ILE A 203 15.18 -9.10 24.21
C ILE A 203 14.51 -10.23 25.02
N ARG A 204 13.82 -11.16 24.35
CA ARG A 204 13.24 -12.38 24.91
C ARG A 204 14.01 -13.58 24.40
#